data_AF-A0A536SUV3-F1
#
_entry.id   AF-A0A536SUV3-F1
#
_cell.length_a   1.000
_cell.length_b   1.000
_cell.length_c   1.000
_cell.angle_alpha   90.00
_cell.angle_beta   90.00
_cell.angle_gamma   90.00
#
_symmetry.space_group_name_H-M   'P 1'
#
loop_
_entity.id
_entity.type
_entity.pdbx_description
1 polymer ?
#
loop_
_entity_poly.entity_id
_entity_poly.type
_entity_poly.pdbx_seq_one_letter_code
_entity_poly.pdbx_strand_id
1 'polypeptide(L)'
;EVYLEDYHVVPFHPGLGNFVTCDDLKWEIADTFSAQTVGVKDGFAKPGTPAYAKWHEALTRYLDGKPAKQGAIWFLYYPNVMLEWYPHVLVVSTLLPRSPTHTTNVVEFYYPEEIVLFERDFIAAEQAAYMETADEDDIIAKRMDRGRRALWERGDNEVGPYQSPMEDGMMHFHEYMKRGLAGYL
;
A
#
# COMPACT_ATOMS: atom_id res chain seq x y z
N GLU A 1 9.30 -1.91 -1.49
CA GLU A 1 9.18 -2.97 -2.51
C GLU A 1 7.78 -3.52 -2.53
N VAL A 2 7.26 -4.17 -1.48
CA VAL A 2 5.86 -4.67 -1.40
C VAL A 2 4.84 -3.61 -1.86
N TYR A 3 4.96 -2.38 -1.35
CA TYR A 3 4.10 -1.24 -1.74
C TYR A 3 4.10 -0.88 -3.24
N LEU A 4 5.13 -1.29 -3.99
CA LEU A 4 5.35 -0.92 -5.39
C LEU A 4 5.08 -2.09 -6.36
N GLU A 5 4.58 -3.21 -5.84
CA GLU A 5 4.08 -4.33 -6.62
C GLU A 5 2.62 -4.61 -6.29
N ASP A 6 1.75 -4.72 -7.29
CA ASP A 6 0.29 -4.80 -7.09
C ASP A 6 -0.28 -6.22 -7.28
N TYR A 7 0.54 -7.20 -7.66
CA TYR A 7 0.04 -8.54 -7.96
C TYR A 7 -0.35 -9.33 -6.71
N HIS A 8 0.23 -9.00 -5.54
CA HIS A 8 -0.12 -9.65 -4.28
C HIS A 8 -1.48 -9.18 -3.74
N VAL A 9 -2.01 -8.06 -4.22
CA VAL A 9 -3.18 -7.39 -3.62
C VAL A 9 -4.38 -8.33 -3.52
N VAL A 10 -4.78 -8.92 -4.64
CA VAL A 10 -5.93 -9.82 -4.70
C VAL A 10 -5.69 -11.16 -3.98
N PRO A 11 -4.56 -11.87 -4.20
CA PRO A 11 -4.36 -13.18 -3.58
C PRO A 11 -3.95 -13.16 -2.10
N PHE A 12 -3.37 -12.06 -1.60
CA PHE A 12 -2.78 -12.01 -0.25
C PHE A 12 -3.59 -11.18 0.76
N HIS A 13 -4.36 -10.19 0.30
CA HIS A 13 -5.21 -9.36 1.16
C HIS A 13 -6.69 -9.70 0.97
N PRO A 14 -7.27 -10.58 1.81
CA PRO A 14 -8.68 -10.91 1.71
C PRO A 14 -9.59 -9.69 1.91
N GLY A 15 -9.18 -8.70 2.70
CA GLY A 15 -9.92 -7.45 2.90
C GLY A 15 -9.69 -6.47 1.74
N LEU A 16 -8.46 -5.97 1.60
CA LEU A 16 -8.08 -4.97 0.58
C LEU A 16 -8.41 -5.42 -0.84
N GLY A 17 -8.15 -6.69 -1.19
CA GLY A 17 -8.44 -7.26 -2.50
C GLY A 17 -9.93 -7.32 -2.85
N ASN A 18 -10.82 -7.10 -1.88
CA ASN A 18 -12.26 -6.90 -2.07
C ASN A 18 -12.71 -5.44 -1.90
N PHE A 19 -11.80 -4.51 -1.59
CA PHE A 19 -12.04 -3.07 -1.51
C PHE A 19 -11.62 -2.35 -2.79
N VAL A 20 -10.42 -2.65 -3.30
CA VAL A 20 -9.86 -2.09 -4.55
C VAL A 20 -9.80 -3.12 -5.67
N THR A 21 -9.69 -2.64 -6.92
CA THR A 21 -9.35 -3.48 -8.07
C THR A 21 -8.15 -2.93 -8.81
N CYS A 22 -7.22 -3.81 -9.20
CA CYS A 22 -6.05 -3.45 -10.01
C CYS A 22 -6.30 -3.64 -11.52
N ASP A 23 -7.54 -3.97 -11.92
CA ASP A 23 -7.90 -4.20 -13.34
C ASP A 23 -7.72 -2.94 -14.22
N ASP A 24 -7.85 -1.76 -13.62
CA ASP A 24 -7.69 -0.45 -14.25
C ASP A 24 -6.49 0.34 -13.69
N LEU A 25 -5.48 -0.37 -13.18
CA LEU A 25 -4.23 0.17 -12.65
C LEU A 25 -3.60 1.19 -13.62
N LYS A 26 -3.34 2.40 -13.11
CA LYS A 26 -2.63 3.47 -13.82
C LYS A 26 -1.44 3.94 -13.03
N TRP A 27 -0.28 3.92 -13.67
CA TRP A 27 0.96 4.47 -13.12
C TRP A 27 1.19 5.91 -13.60
N GLU A 28 1.55 6.77 -12.67
CA GLU A 28 2.22 8.04 -12.92
C GLU A 28 3.61 7.98 -12.30
N ILE A 29 4.65 8.12 -13.12
CA ILE A 29 6.03 7.91 -12.69
C ILE A 29 6.86 9.14 -13.03
N ALA A 30 7.69 9.56 -12.07
CA ALA A 30 8.65 10.63 -12.22
C ALA A 30 9.99 10.24 -11.58
N ASP A 31 10.98 11.13 -11.72
CA ASP A 31 12.33 10.86 -11.20
C ASP A 31 12.40 10.67 -9.68
N THR A 32 11.44 11.23 -8.94
CA THR A 32 11.45 11.30 -7.47
C THR A 32 10.22 10.67 -6.82
N PHE A 33 9.26 10.19 -7.61
CA PHE A 33 8.06 9.55 -7.08
C PHE A 33 7.43 8.60 -8.09
N SER A 34 6.57 7.72 -7.58
CA SER A 34 5.58 6.98 -8.36
C SER A 34 4.23 7.04 -7.68
N ALA A 35 3.17 7.05 -8.48
CA ALA A 35 1.79 6.96 -8.02
C ALA A 35 1.07 5.88 -8.81
N GLN A 36 0.30 5.04 -8.12
CA GLN A 36 -0.56 4.05 -8.71
C GLN A 36 -2.01 4.32 -8.33
N THR A 37 -2.88 4.45 -9.32
CA THR A 37 -4.32 4.67 -9.12
C THR A 37 -5.06 3.37 -9.41
N VAL A 38 -5.87 2.92 -8.45
CA VAL A 38 -6.65 1.68 -8.52
C VAL A 38 -8.15 1.95 -8.32
N GLY A 39 -8.98 1.17 -9.02
CA GLY A 39 -10.43 1.32 -9.01
C GLY A 39 -11.11 0.78 -7.74
N VAL A 40 -12.41 1.04 -7.62
CA VAL A 40 -13.27 0.49 -6.56
C VAL A 40 -13.73 -0.91 -6.95
N LYS A 41 -13.60 -1.90 -6.06
CA LYS A 41 -14.08 -3.26 -6.33
C LYS A 41 -15.59 -3.37 -6.15
N ASP A 42 -16.32 -3.66 -7.23
CA ASP A 42 -17.75 -4.01 -7.23
C ASP A 42 -18.65 -3.11 -6.34
N GLY A 43 -18.32 -1.83 -6.19
CA GLY A 43 -19.04 -0.90 -5.31
C GLY A 43 -19.10 -1.33 -3.84
N PHE A 44 -18.06 -1.97 -3.33
CA PHE A 44 -17.96 -2.47 -1.94
C PHE A 44 -18.93 -3.62 -1.60
N ALA A 45 -19.44 -4.34 -2.60
CA ALA A 45 -20.46 -5.39 -2.42
C ALA A 45 -20.01 -6.57 -1.55
N LYS A 46 -18.73 -6.90 -1.53
CA LYS A 46 -18.16 -7.97 -0.71
C LYS A 46 -17.03 -7.38 0.15
N PRO A 47 -17.06 -7.55 1.47
CA PRO A 47 -16.03 -6.96 2.31
C PRO A 47 -14.79 -7.84 2.53
N GLY A 48 -14.87 -9.15 2.25
CA GLY A 48 -13.77 -10.07 2.46
C GLY A 48 -13.51 -10.42 3.93
N THR A 49 -13.18 -9.44 4.78
CA THR A 49 -12.87 -9.62 6.21
C THR A 49 -13.81 -8.83 7.13
N PRO A 50 -13.88 -9.16 8.43
CA PRO A 50 -14.68 -8.39 9.38
C PRO A 50 -14.23 -6.94 9.57
N ALA A 51 -12.93 -6.64 9.47
CA ALA A 51 -12.42 -5.27 9.59
C ALA A 51 -12.89 -4.42 8.40
N TYR A 52 -12.66 -4.91 7.18
CA TYR A 52 -13.16 -4.27 5.96
C TYR A 52 -14.68 -4.21 5.90
N ALA A 53 -15.42 -5.18 6.46
CA ALA A 53 -16.88 -5.12 6.52
C ALA A 53 -17.39 -3.89 7.28
N LYS A 54 -16.77 -3.58 8.43
CA LYS A 54 -17.12 -2.39 9.21
C LYS A 54 -16.79 -1.11 8.45
N TRP A 55 -15.64 -1.10 7.77
CA TRP A 55 -15.23 0.07 7.01
C TRP A 55 -16.11 0.30 5.77
N HIS A 56 -16.47 -0.76 5.03
CA HIS A 56 -17.46 -0.71 3.94
C HIS A 56 -18.77 -0.10 4.42
N GLU A 57 -19.29 -0.55 5.57
CA GLU A 57 -20.53 -0.04 6.15
C GLU A 57 -20.43 1.44 6.53
N ALA A 58 -19.37 1.84 7.23
CA ALA A 58 -19.13 3.22 7.64
C ALA A 58 -18.99 4.15 6.42
N LEU A 59 -18.21 3.75 5.42
CA LEU A 59 -17.99 4.51 4.20
C LEU A 59 -19.27 4.62 3.36
N THR A 60 -19.99 3.52 3.16
CA THR A 60 -21.24 3.54 2.38
C THR A 60 -22.30 4.43 3.03
N ARG A 61 -22.39 4.41 4.37
CA ARG A 61 -23.28 5.30 5.13
C ARG A 61 -22.88 6.77 4.95
N TYR A 62 -21.59 7.08 5.11
CA TYR A 62 -21.08 8.45 4.97
C TYR A 62 -21.25 9.00 3.55
N LEU A 63 -21.09 8.16 2.53
CA LEU A 63 -21.25 8.55 1.13
C LEU A 63 -22.72 8.86 0.74
N ASP A 64 -23.71 8.45 1.55
CA ASP A 64 -25.14 8.70 1.33
C ASP A 64 -25.59 8.38 -0.10
N GLY A 65 -25.25 7.17 -0.56
CA GLY A 65 -25.60 6.68 -1.89
C GLY A 65 -24.75 7.22 -3.05
N LYS A 66 -23.75 8.08 -2.77
CA LYS A 66 -22.79 8.52 -3.79
C LYS A 66 -21.70 7.46 -4.01
N PRO A 67 -21.28 7.20 -5.25
CA PRO A 67 -20.17 6.29 -5.50
C PRO A 67 -18.83 6.92 -5.07
N ALA A 68 -17.92 6.10 -4.57
CA ALA A 68 -16.51 6.49 -4.42
C ALA A 68 -15.88 6.71 -5.82
N LYS A 69 -15.02 7.72 -5.94
CA LYS A 69 -14.40 8.10 -7.23
C LYS A 69 -13.31 7.12 -7.69
N GLN A 70 -12.61 6.52 -6.74
CA GLN A 70 -11.50 5.58 -6.92
C GLN A 70 -11.39 4.70 -5.67
N GLY A 71 -10.71 3.56 -5.78
CA GLY A 71 -10.45 2.68 -4.64
C GLY A 71 -9.33 3.22 -3.77
N ALA A 72 -8.17 3.47 -4.38
CA ALA A 72 -7.04 4.11 -3.72
C ALA A 72 -6.13 4.81 -4.73
N ILE A 73 -5.35 5.78 -4.25
CA ILE A 73 -4.09 6.17 -4.88
C ILE A 73 -2.98 5.82 -3.90
N TRP A 74 -2.04 4.99 -4.31
CA TRP A 74 -0.83 4.71 -3.55
C TRP A 74 0.33 5.47 -4.18
N PHE A 75 0.96 6.34 -3.41
CA PHE A 75 1.99 7.25 -3.88
C PHE A 75 3.22 7.08 -3.01
N LEU A 76 4.39 6.86 -3.62
CA LEU A 76 5.65 6.83 -2.92
C LEU A 76 6.51 8.02 -3.37
N TYR A 77 6.77 8.95 -2.44
CA TYR A 77 7.87 9.89 -2.58
C TYR A 77 9.17 9.17 -2.18
N TYR A 78 10.07 9.02 -3.14
CA TYR A 78 11.28 8.25 -2.90
C TYR A 78 12.19 8.94 -1.88
N PRO A 79 12.83 8.18 -0.97
CA PRO A 79 12.79 6.72 -0.91
C PRO A 79 11.78 6.12 0.07
N ASN A 80 11.09 6.92 0.90
CA ASN A 80 10.54 6.40 2.15
C ASN A 80 9.23 7.02 2.66
N VAL A 81 8.58 7.92 1.92
CA VAL A 81 7.30 8.51 2.34
C VAL A 81 6.19 8.03 1.42
N MET A 82 5.30 7.22 1.98
CA MET A 82 4.14 6.66 1.32
C MET A 82 2.90 7.48 1.66
N LEU A 83 2.07 7.76 0.67
CA LEU A 83 0.77 8.41 0.80
C LEU A 83 -0.27 7.46 0.22
N GLU A 84 -1.21 7.05 1.05
CA GLU A 84 -2.27 6.14 0.68
C GLU A 84 -3.59 6.90 0.78
N TRP A 85 -4.15 7.24 -0.37
CA TRP A 85 -5.34 8.06 -0.45
C TRP A 85 -6.55 7.19 -0.81
N TYR A 86 -7.33 6.84 0.22
CA TYR A 86 -8.60 6.14 0.10
C TYR A 86 -9.78 7.12 0.17
N PRO A 87 -11.03 6.69 -0.10
CA PRO A 87 -12.20 7.53 0.05
C PRO A 87 -12.30 8.13 1.46
N HIS A 88 -12.17 9.47 1.54
CA HIS A 88 -12.30 10.26 2.77
C HIS A 88 -11.26 9.97 3.87
N VAL A 89 -10.12 9.38 3.52
CA VAL A 89 -8.95 9.28 4.41
C VAL A 89 -7.66 9.40 3.60
N LEU A 90 -6.67 10.08 4.17
CA LEU A 90 -5.29 10.06 3.71
C LEU A 90 -4.43 9.45 4.81
N VAL A 91 -3.75 8.36 4.49
CA VAL A 91 -2.75 7.76 5.38
C VAL A 91 -1.36 8.14 4.88
N VAL A 92 -0.50 8.59 5.78
CA VAL A 92 0.91 8.88 5.49
C VAL A 92 1.77 7.92 6.28
N SER A 93 2.59 7.14 5.59
CA SER A 93 3.50 6.16 6.16
C SER A 93 4.95 6.56 5.87
N THR A 94 5.75 6.78 6.91
CA THR A 94 7.18 7.10 6.77
C THR A 94 8.03 5.92 7.24
N LEU A 95 8.79 5.33 6.32
CA LEU A 95 9.71 4.23 6.61
C LEU A 95 11.05 4.77 7.13
N LEU A 96 11.41 4.38 8.35
CA LEU A 96 12.66 4.76 9.01
C LEU A 96 13.58 3.54 9.13
N PRO A 97 14.70 3.48 8.39
CA PRO A 97 15.64 2.38 8.51
C PRO A 97 16.30 2.41 9.90
N ARG A 98 16.36 1.27 10.58
CA ARG A 98 17.04 1.10 11.88
C ARG A 98 18.26 0.19 11.77
N SER A 99 18.18 -0.81 10.91
CA SER A 99 19.28 -1.70 10.56
C SER A 99 19.01 -2.32 9.18
N PRO A 100 19.95 -3.09 8.59
CA PRO A 100 19.71 -3.77 7.32
C PRO A 100 18.47 -4.68 7.28
N THR A 101 18.00 -5.16 8.43
CA THR A 101 16.87 -6.09 8.56
C THR A 101 15.78 -5.55 9.48
N HIS A 102 15.76 -4.23 9.75
CA HIS A 102 14.77 -3.62 10.61
C HIS A 102 14.42 -2.21 10.14
N THR A 103 13.12 -2.00 9.90
CA THR A 103 12.53 -0.73 9.49
C THR A 103 11.36 -0.42 10.41
N THR A 104 11.27 0.81 10.88
CA THR A 104 10.08 1.30 11.59
C THR A 104 9.16 1.97 10.58
N ASN A 105 7.89 1.55 10.49
CA ASN A 105 6.86 2.31 9.78
C ASN A 105 6.15 3.27 10.77
N VAL A 106 6.22 4.57 10.51
CA VAL A 106 5.46 5.58 11.27
C VAL A 106 4.23 5.95 10.45
N VAL A 107 3.05 5.62 10.97
CA VAL A 107 1.78 5.79 10.28
C VAL A 107 0.98 6.93 10.91
N GLU A 108 0.50 7.82 10.07
CA GLU A 108 -0.34 8.96 10.43
C GLU A 108 -1.65 8.92 9.63
N PHE A 109 -2.77 9.14 10.31
CA PHE A 109 -4.10 9.14 9.68
C PHE A 109 -4.67 10.55 9.65
N TYR A 110 -5.09 10.99 8.47
CA TYR A 110 -5.68 12.29 8.23
C TYR A 110 -7.10 12.12 7.67
N TYR A 111 -8.07 12.73 8.35
CA TYR A 111 -9.48 12.70 7.95
C TYR A 111 -10.00 14.12 7.74
N PRO A 112 -11.02 14.30 6.89
CA PRO A 112 -11.82 15.53 6.87
C PRO A 112 -12.32 15.90 8.27
N GLU A 113 -12.37 17.19 8.57
CA GLU A 113 -12.80 17.72 9.87
C GLU A 113 -14.16 17.16 10.32
N GLU A 114 -15.12 17.04 9.39
CA GLU A 114 -16.44 16.46 9.67
C GLU A 114 -16.35 15.03 10.21
N ILE A 115 -15.49 14.18 9.64
CA ILE A 115 -15.30 12.80 10.11
C ILE A 115 -14.68 12.81 11.51
N VAL A 116 -13.70 13.70 11.76
CA VAL A 116 -13.09 13.86 13.09
C VAL A 116 -14.11 14.29 14.14
N LEU A 117 -15.02 15.19 13.79
CA LEU A 117 -16.01 15.75 14.71
C LEU A 117 -17.21 14.83 14.96
N PHE A 118 -17.65 14.07 13.95
CA PHE A 118 -18.95 13.39 13.98
C PHE A 118 -18.91 11.88 13.71
N GLU A 119 -17.88 11.34 13.06
CA GLU A 119 -17.85 9.96 12.56
C GLU A 119 -16.75 9.11 13.21
N ARG A 120 -16.79 8.97 14.54
CA ARG A 120 -15.77 8.19 15.29
C ARG A 120 -15.71 6.72 14.86
N ASP A 121 -16.85 6.13 14.53
CA ASP A 121 -16.92 4.74 14.09
C ASP A 121 -16.27 4.55 12.71
N PHE A 122 -16.31 5.57 11.84
CA PHE A 122 -15.58 5.55 10.58
C PHE A 122 -14.08 5.46 10.82
N ILE A 123 -13.53 6.31 11.69
CA ILE A 123 -12.10 6.34 12.03
C ILE A 123 -11.67 4.99 12.59
N ALA A 124 -12.41 4.45 13.56
CA ALA A 124 -12.07 3.18 14.18
C ALA A 124 -12.13 2.00 13.19
N ALA A 125 -13.12 2.00 12.29
CA ALA A 125 -13.26 0.95 11.28
C ALA A 125 -12.17 1.02 10.21
N GLU A 126 -11.85 2.23 9.73
CA GLU A 126 -10.80 2.46 8.74
C GLU A 126 -9.42 2.08 9.29
N GLN A 127 -9.05 2.55 10.48
CA GLN A 127 -7.76 2.19 11.09
C GLN A 127 -7.63 0.69 11.32
N ALA A 128 -8.72 0.01 11.71
CA ALA A 128 -8.70 -1.44 11.86
C ALA A 128 -8.46 -2.15 10.52
N ALA A 129 -9.09 -1.70 9.44
CA ALA A 129 -8.88 -2.23 8.10
C ALA A 129 -7.46 -1.96 7.59
N TYR A 130 -6.94 -0.74 7.81
CA TYR A 130 -5.57 -0.37 7.47
C TYR A 130 -4.55 -1.25 8.19
N MET A 131 -4.69 -1.40 9.51
CA MET A 131 -3.75 -2.19 10.32
C MET A 131 -3.78 -3.68 9.94
N GLU A 132 -4.94 -4.22 9.53
CA GLU A 132 -5.02 -5.59 8.98
C GLU A 132 -4.14 -5.74 7.73
N THR A 133 -4.25 -4.81 6.78
CA THR A 133 -3.43 -4.82 5.56
C THR A 133 -1.94 -4.61 5.87
N ALA A 134 -1.60 -3.68 6.76
CA ALA A 134 -0.21 -3.44 7.15
C ALA A 134 0.45 -4.65 7.81
N ASP A 135 -0.28 -5.41 8.63
CA ASP A 135 0.18 -6.66 9.22
C ASP A 135 0.40 -7.75 8.15
N GLU A 136 -0.48 -7.82 7.15
CA GLU A 136 -0.34 -8.73 6.01
C GLU A 136 0.89 -8.40 5.17
N ASP A 137 1.13 -7.13 4.87
CA ASP A 137 2.34 -6.66 4.16
C ASP A 137 3.63 -7.00 4.91
N ASP A 138 3.63 -6.87 6.23
CA ASP A 138 4.78 -7.23 7.05
C ASP A 138 5.10 -8.73 6.98
N ILE A 139 4.09 -9.59 6.80
CA ILE A 139 4.31 -11.03 6.53
C ILE A 139 5.05 -11.22 5.21
N ILE A 140 4.68 -10.49 4.15
CA ILE A 140 5.34 -10.56 2.83
C ILE A 140 6.78 -10.05 2.97
N ALA A 141 6.97 -8.87 3.56
CA ALA A 141 8.29 -8.26 3.75
C ALA A 141 9.24 -9.18 4.53
N LYS A 142 8.77 -9.78 5.63
CA LYS A 142 9.56 -10.76 6.41
C LYS A 142 9.86 -12.03 5.63
N ARG A 143 8.97 -12.48 4.74
CA ARG A 143 9.23 -13.65 3.87
C ARG A 143 10.31 -13.32 2.84
N MET A 144 10.23 -12.14 2.21
CA MET A 144 11.24 -11.66 1.26
C MET A 144 12.61 -11.51 1.91
N ASP A 145 12.68 -10.89 3.10
CA ASP A 145 13.92 -10.71 3.87
C ASP A 145 14.59 -12.06 4.17
N ARG A 146 13.83 -13.05 4.65
CA ARG A 146 14.36 -14.41 4.89
C ARG A 146 14.90 -15.05 3.62
N GLY A 147 14.21 -14.90 2.49
CA GLY A 147 14.66 -15.43 1.20
C GLY A 147 15.98 -14.81 0.75
N ARG A 148 16.08 -13.48 0.82
CA ARG A 148 17.29 -12.73 0.47
C ARG A 148 18.47 -13.06 1.38
N ARG A 149 18.21 -13.19 2.68
CA ARG A 149 19.20 -13.63 3.65
C ARG A 149 19.74 -15.03 3.31
N ALA A 150 18.86 -15.97 2.95
CA ALA A 150 19.28 -17.32 2.59
C ALA A 150 20.13 -17.36 1.31
N LEU A 151 19.85 -16.49 0.32
CA LEU A 151 20.69 -16.34 -0.87
C LEU A 151 22.07 -15.79 -0.48
N TRP A 152 22.10 -14.72 0.31
CA TRP A 152 23.32 -14.09 0.78
C TRP A 152 24.22 -15.05 1.59
N GLU A 153 23.65 -15.82 2.51
CA GLU A 153 24.39 -16.80 3.33
C GLU A 153 25.02 -17.92 2.49
N ARG A 154 24.48 -18.21 1.30
CA ARG A 154 25.08 -19.15 0.33
C ARG A 154 26.10 -18.51 -0.61
N GLY A 155 26.20 -17.19 -0.63
CA GLY A 155 26.98 -16.44 -1.63
C GLY A 155 26.30 -16.36 -3.01
N ASP A 156 25.01 -16.68 -3.08
CA ASP A 156 24.21 -16.60 -4.30
C ASP A 156 23.58 -15.21 -4.45
N ASN A 157 23.28 -14.84 -5.70
CA ASN A 157 22.48 -13.66 -6.01
C ASN A 157 21.54 -13.99 -7.17
N GLU A 158 20.26 -14.20 -6.87
CA GLU A 158 19.23 -14.47 -7.88
C GLU A 158 18.37 -13.23 -8.08
N VAL A 159 18.08 -12.92 -9.34
CA VAL A 159 17.22 -11.80 -9.74
C VAL A 159 16.22 -12.26 -10.80
N GLY A 160 15.02 -11.68 -10.76
CA GLY A 160 13.96 -11.91 -11.75
C GLY A 160 13.67 -10.66 -12.59
N PRO A 161 12.94 -10.81 -13.71
CA PRO A 161 12.40 -9.66 -14.43
C PRO A 161 11.27 -9.01 -13.62
N TYR A 162 11.00 -7.73 -13.87
CA TYR A 162 9.79 -7.06 -13.38
C TYR A 162 8.59 -7.41 -14.29
N GLN A 163 7.45 -7.70 -13.68
CA GLN A 163 6.17 -7.89 -14.34
C GLN A 163 5.51 -6.54 -14.63
N SER A 164 5.09 -6.32 -15.88
CA SER A 164 4.32 -5.13 -16.25
C SER A 164 2.84 -5.50 -16.46
N PRO A 165 1.88 -4.72 -15.92
CA PRO A 165 2.08 -3.41 -15.28
C PRO A 165 2.26 -3.46 -13.75
N MET A 166 2.15 -4.61 -13.09
CA MET A 166 1.97 -4.67 -11.64
C MET A 166 3.24 -4.32 -10.85
N GLU A 167 4.43 -4.42 -11.43
CA GLU A 167 5.71 -4.12 -10.77
C GLU A 167 6.45 -2.92 -11.40
N ASP A 168 5.77 -2.12 -12.24
CA ASP A 168 6.42 -1.00 -12.93
C ASP A 168 7.05 0.00 -11.93
N GLY A 169 6.39 0.26 -10.79
CA GLY A 169 6.93 1.10 -9.72
C GLY A 169 8.24 0.58 -9.11
N MET A 170 8.42 -0.75 -8.99
CA MET A 170 9.64 -1.34 -8.43
C MET A 170 10.88 -1.03 -9.28
N MET A 171 10.75 -1.14 -10.61
CA MET A 171 11.86 -0.88 -11.52
C MET A 171 12.41 0.55 -11.33
N HIS A 172 11.52 1.54 -11.32
CA HIS A 172 11.89 2.95 -11.17
C HIS A 172 12.45 3.28 -9.79
N PHE A 173 11.89 2.70 -8.72
CA PHE A 173 12.43 2.83 -7.38
C PHE A 173 13.86 2.26 -7.28
N HIS A 174 14.11 1.07 -7.84
CA HIS A 174 15.44 0.48 -7.84
C HIS A 174 16.45 1.31 -8.64
N GLU A 175 16.05 1.90 -9.77
CA GLU A 175 16.89 2.84 -10.51
C GLU A 175 17.20 4.10 -9.72
N TYR A 176 16.20 4.69 -9.05
CA TYR A 176 16.40 5.83 -8.15
C TYR A 176 17.41 5.51 -7.06
N MET A 177 17.25 4.38 -6.38
CA MET A 177 18.16 3.93 -5.31
C MET A 177 19.57 3.72 -5.83
N LYS A 178 19.75 3.07 -6.98
CA LYS A 178 21.06 2.87 -7.60
C LYS A 178 21.74 4.19 -7.92
N ARG A 179 21.02 5.18 -8.47
CA ARG A 179 21.58 6.52 -8.74
C ARG A 179 22.01 7.23 -7.46
N GLY A 180 21.18 7.17 -6.41
CA GLY A 180 21.49 7.80 -5.12
C GLY A 180 22.67 7.15 -4.39
N LEU A 181 22.85 5.83 -4.56
CA LEU A 181 23.93 5.07 -3.93
C LEU A 181 25.22 4.99 -4.77
N ALA A 182 25.22 5.40 -6.03
CA ALA A 182 26.37 5.27 -6.93
C ALA A 182 27.67 5.93 -6.43
N GLY A 183 27.58 6.92 -5.54
CA GLY A 183 28.75 7.54 -4.90
C GLY A 183 29.30 6.80 -3.66
N TYR A 184 28.62 5.72 -3.24
CA TYR A 184 28.91 4.96 -2.01
C TYR A 184 29.18 3.47 -2.28
N LEU A 185 29.04 3.02 -3.53
CA LEU A 185 29.29 1.66 -4.02
C LEU A 185 30.59 1.64 -4.83
#